data_AF-A0A7V1KZB7-F1
#
_entry.id   AF-A0A7V1KZB7-F1
#
_cell.length_a   1.000
_cell.length_b   1.000
_cell.length_c   1.000
_cell.angle_alpha   90.00
_cell.angle_beta   90.00
_cell.angle_gamma   90.00
#
_symmetry.space_group_name_H-M   'P 1'
#
loop_
_entity.id
_entity.type
_entity.pdbx_description
1 polymer ?
#
loop_
_entity_poly.entity_id
_entity_poly.type
_entity_poly.pdbx_seq_one_letter_code
_entity_poly.pdbx_strand_id
1 'polypeptide(L)'
;MYLEYYGLKEAPFTVTADTNLFFKSKHHQEALSTLLYGIKKRKGIILLTGEVGTGKTTLCKVLLKEIPPEFKTSLILNPYFSPTQLLRAVIEDFGIGLKRYSKLDMV
;
A
#
# COMPACT_ATOMS: atom_id res chain seq x y z
N MET A 1 -1.90 14.69 -29.98
CA MET A 1 -0.68 14.65 -30.83
C MET A 1 0.16 13.39 -30.61
N TYR A 2 0.94 13.22 -29.52
CA TYR A 2 1.71 11.97 -29.33
C TYR A 2 0.87 10.76 -28.91
N LEU A 3 -0.17 10.96 -28.09
CA LEU A 3 -1.05 9.89 -27.63
C LEU A 3 -1.79 9.22 -28.79
N GLU A 4 -2.43 10.01 -29.65
CA GLU A 4 -3.16 9.50 -30.83
C GLU A 4 -2.24 8.81 -31.83
N TYR A 5 -1.03 9.35 -32.07
CA TYR A 5 -0.06 8.73 -32.97
C TYR A 5 0.34 7.32 -32.52
N TYR A 6 0.49 7.10 -31.21
CA TYR A 6 0.83 5.80 -30.64
C TYR A 6 -0.39 4.97 -30.16
N GLY A 7 -1.61 5.46 -30.36
CA GLY A 7 -2.84 4.81 -29.89
C GLY A 7 -2.95 4.70 -28.37
N LEU A 8 -2.28 5.56 -27.62
CA LEU A 8 -2.27 5.57 -26.15
C LEU A 8 -3.48 6.36 -25.62
N LYS A 9 -4.09 5.85 -24.54
CA LYS A 9 -5.20 6.54 -23.86
C LYS A 9 -4.71 7.63 -22.90
N GLU A 10 -3.50 7.49 -22.40
CA GLU A 10 -2.89 8.37 -21.41
C GLU A 10 -1.36 8.42 -21.57
N ALA A 11 -0.73 9.43 -20.95
CA ALA A 11 0.72 9.60 -21.03
C ALA A 11 1.45 8.39 -20.44
N PRO A 12 2.36 7.73 -21.20
CA PRO A 12 3.16 6.65 -20.66
C PRO A 12 4.24 7.18 -19.71
N PHE A 13 4.77 6.30 -18.85
CA PHE A 13 5.90 6.59 -17.94
C PHE A 13 5.64 7.70 -16.92
N THR A 14 4.40 7.85 -16.44
CA THR A 14 4.10 8.73 -15.31
C THR A 14 4.83 8.27 -14.04
N VAL A 15 5.28 9.23 -13.23
CA VAL A 15 6.02 8.96 -11.98
C VAL A 15 5.16 8.15 -10.99
N THR A 16 3.85 8.38 -11.01
CA THR A 16 2.90 7.62 -10.21
C THR A 16 2.49 6.35 -10.95
N ALA A 17 2.76 5.19 -10.35
CA ALA A 17 2.21 3.93 -10.81
C ALA A 17 0.69 3.93 -10.62
N ASP A 18 -0.06 3.99 -11.72
CA ASP A 18 -1.49 3.69 -11.67
C ASP A 18 -1.67 2.18 -11.44
N THR A 19 -2.37 1.86 -10.37
CA THR A 19 -2.69 0.48 -10.00
C THR A 19 -3.76 -0.12 -10.91
N ASN A 20 -4.48 0.68 -11.69
CA ASN A 20 -5.42 0.19 -12.72
C ASN A 20 -4.68 -0.41 -13.92
N LEU A 21 -3.44 0.02 -14.17
CA LEU A 21 -2.54 -0.53 -15.19
C LEU A 21 -1.67 -1.68 -14.64
N PHE A 22 -2.01 -2.24 -13.49
CA PHE A 22 -1.18 -3.25 -12.84
C PHE A 22 -1.16 -4.57 -13.64
N PHE A 23 0.00 -4.91 -14.18
CA PHE A 23 0.22 -6.21 -14.81
C PHE A 23 0.38 -7.30 -13.75
N LYS A 24 -0.66 -8.12 -13.59
CA LYS A 24 -0.71 -9.25 -12.65
C LYS A 24 0.11 -10.44 -13.16
N SER A 25 1.44 -10.37 -13.09
CA SER A 25 2.28 -11.54 -13.40
C SER A 25 1.97 -12.72 -12.46
N LYS A 26 2.35 -13.94 -12.85
CA LYS A 26 2.16 -15.14 -12.02
C LYS A 26 2.74 -14.95 -10.61
N HIS A 27 3.97 -14.43 -10.51
CA HIS A 27 4.63 -14.18 -9.23
C HIS A 27 3.93 -13.10 -8.40
N HIS A 28 3.40 -12.05 -9.04
CA HIS A 28 2.62 -11.03 -8.34
C HIS A 28 1.31 -11.60 -7.78
N GLN A 29 0.63 -12.46 -8.53
CA GLN A 29 -0.60 -13.10 -8.08
C GLN A 29 -0.36 -14.06 -6.90
N GLU A 30 0.72 -14.86 -6.96
CA GLU A 30 1.13 -15.74 -5.87
C GLU A 30 1.46 -14.96 -4.59
N ALA A 31 2.24 -13.88 -4.73
CA ALA A 31 2.59 -13.01 -3.61
C ALA A 31 1.34 -12.33 -3.00
N LEU A 32 0.44 -11.81 -3.83
CA LEU A 32 -0.80 -11.18 -3.38
C LEU A 32 -1.71 -12.15 -2.64
N SER A 33 -1.87 -13.37 -3.17
CA SER A 33 -2.66 -14.43 -2.55
C SER A 33 -2.09 -14.83 -1.18
N THR A 34 -0.77 -14.93 -1.09
CA THR A 34 -0.06 -15.24 0.17
C THR A 34 -0.26 -14.13 1.21
N LEU A 35 -0.15 -12.87 0.81
CA LEU A 35 -0.38 -11.71 1.68
C LEU A 35 -1.82 -11.69 2.20
N LEU A 36 -2.81 -11.84 1.31
CA LEU A 36 -4.22 -11.88 1.68
C LEU A 36 -4.54 -13.04 2.63
N TYR A 37 -3.97 -14.22 2.37
CA TYR A 37 -4.12 -15.38 3.25
C TYR A 37 -3.53 -15.11 4.65
N GLY A 38 -2.32 -14.56 4.71
CA GLY A 38 -1.65 -14.25 5.97
C GLY A 38 -2.43 -13.23 6.82
N ILE A 39 -3.00 -12.20 6.16
CA ILE A 39 -3.87 -11.20 6.81
C ILE A 39 -5.14 -11.87 7.36
N LYS A 40 -5.85 -12.64 6.53
CA LYS A 40 -7.07 -13.35 6.94
C LYS A 40 -6.84 -14.33 8.10
N LYS A 41 -5.67 -14.97 8.14
CA LYS A 41 -5.28 -15.90 9.20
C LYS A 41 -4.58 -15.24 10.39
N ARG A 42 -4.47 -13.91 10.42
CA ARG A 42 -3.80 -13.13 11.49
C ARG A 42 -2.42 -13.67 11.82
N LYS A 43 -1.60 -13.95 10.79
CA LYS A 43 -0.24 -14.52 10.94
C LYS A 43 0.77 -13.55 11.58
N GLY A 44 0.37 -12.31 11.89
CA GLY A 44 1.22 -11.29 12.48
C GLY A 44 2.02 -10.55 11.40
N ILE A 45 3.34 -10.60 11.50
CA ILE A 45 4.26 -9.90 10.58
C ILE A 45 4.44 -10.72 9.30
N ILE A 46 4.25 -10.09 8.15
CA ILE A 46 4.50 -10.68 6.82
C ILE A 46 5.52 -9.80 6.10
N LEU A 47 6.57 -10.41 5.57
CA LEU A 47 7.64 -9.72 4.84
C LEU A 47 7.54 -10.02 3.35
N LEU A 48 7.38 -8.97 2.54
CA LEU A 48 7.46 -9.03 1.08
C LEU A 48 8.86 -8.62 0.63
N THR A 49 9.61 -9.55 0.06
CA THR A 49 10.97 -9.32 -0.46
C THR A 49 11.01 -9.37 -1.99
N GLY A 50 12.11 -8.87 -2.55
CA GLY A 50 12.35 -8.86 -3.99
C GLY A 50 13.30 -7.73 -4.39
N GLU A 51 13.87 -7.80 -5.58
CA GLU A 51 14.84 -6.82 -6.09
C GLU A 51 14.22 -5.43 -6.31
N VAL A 52 15.06 -4.41 -6.47
CA VAL A 52 14.61 -3.05 -6.82
C VAL A 52 13.84 -3.09 -8.14
N GLY A 53 12.73 -2.35 -8.22
CA GLY A 53 11.91 -2.28 -9.45
C GLY A 53 10.94 -3.46 -9.66
N THR A 54 10.93 -4.49 -8.82
CA THR A 54 10.03 -5.67 -8.97
C THR A 54 8.56 -5.40 -8.62
N GLY A 55 8.21 -4.15 -8.30
CA GLY A 55 6.82 -3.75 -8.04
C GLY A 55 6.33 -3.99 -6.61
N LYS A 56 7.20 -4.19 -5.62
CA LYS A 56 6.82 -4.38 -4.20
C LYS A 56 5.85 -3.31 -3.69
N THR A 57 6.19 -2.03 -3.84
CA THR A 57 5.34 -0.91 -3.40
C THR A 57 4.02 -0.87 -4.17
N THR A 58 4.05 -1.16 -5.47
CA THR A 58 2.84 -1.25 -6.30
C THR A 58 1.94 -2.39 -5.82
N LEU A 59 2.51 -3.55 -5.50
CA LEU A 59 1.78 -4.71 -4.98
C LEU A 59 1.13 -4.40 -3.64
N CYS A 60 1.79 -3.66 -2.74
CA CYS A 60 1.18 -3.19 -1.49
C CYS A 60 -0.05 -2.30 -1.76
N LYS A 61 0.02 -1.40 -2.75
CA LYS A 61 -1.14 -0.57 -3.12
C LYS A 61 -2.28 -1.40 -3.73
N VAL A 62 -1.96 -2.40 -4.54
CA VAL A 62 -2.95 -3.35 -5.10
C VAL A 62 -3.60 -4.16 -3.98
N LEU A 63 -2.83 -4.64 -3.01
CA LEU A 63 -3.33 -5.34 -1.83
C LEU A 63 -4.38 -4.51 -1.08
N LEU A 64 -4.16 -3.20 -0.90
CA LEU A 64 -5.15 -2.33 -0.26
C LEU A 64 -6.47 -2.24 -1.02
N LYS A 65 -6.45 -2.40 -2.35
CA LYS A 65 -7.68 -2.45 -3.18
C LYS A 65 -8.41 -3.80 -3.06
N GLU A 66 -7.69 -4.89 -2.81
CA GLU A 66 -8.27 -6.25 -2.74
C GLU A 66 -8.56 -6.71 -1.30
N ILE A 67 -8.08 -5.97 -0.29
CA ILE A 67 -8.39 -6.26 1.10
C ILE A 67 -9.91 -6.14 1.33
N PRO A 68 -10.53 -7.12 2.02
CA PRO A 68 -11.93 -7.05 2.36
C PRO A 68 -12.28 -5.84 3.25
N PRO A 69 -13.48 -5.25 3.11
CA PRO A 69 -13.86 -4.01 3.78
C PRO A 69 -13.94 -4.12 5.31
N GLU A 70 -14.00 -5.32 5.88
CA GLU A 70 -13.93 -5.54 7.33
C GLU A 70 -12.57 -5.21 7.95
N PHE A 71 -11.51 -5.09 7.14
CA PHE A 71 -10.19 -4.70 7.62
C PHE A 71 -10.00 -3.18 7.50
N LYS A 72 -9.55 -2.55 8.58
CA LYS A 72 -9.01 -1.19 8.54
C LYS A 72 -7.52 -1.25 8.24
N THR A 73 -7.06 -0.42 7.33
CA THR A 73 -5.68 -0.42 6.81
C THR A 73 -5.06 0.96 6.95
N SER A 74 -3.75 0.99 7.20
CA SER A 74 -2.92 2.19 7.20
C SER A 74 -1.69 1.91 6.35
N LEU A 75 -1.29 2.86 5.51
CA LEU A 75 -0.17 2.71 4.58
C LEU A 75 0.95 3.71 4.91
N ILE A 76 2.01 3.21 5.52
CA ILE A 76 3.17 4.02 5.88
C ILE A 76 4.25 3.87 4.81
N LEU A 77 4.50 4.94 4.06
CA LEU A 77 5.53 4.98 3.02
C LEU A 77 6.82 5.67 3.45
N ASN A 78 6.78 6.47 4.52
CA ASN A 78 7.95 7.18 5.03
C ASN A 78 8.71 6.31 6.06
N PRO A 79 9.93 5.83 5.75
CA PRO A 79 10.69 4.99 6.67
C PRO A 79 11.33 5.77 7.83
N TYR A 80 11.36 7.11 7.77
CA TYR A 80 12.06 7.95 8.75
C TYR A 80 11.19 8.44 9.90
N PHE A 81 9.96 7.92 10.04
CA PHE A 81 9.11 8.29 11.16
C PHE A 81 9.69 7.80 12.50
N SER A 82 9.76 8.72 13.46
CA SER A 82 9.90 8.35 14.87
C SER A 82 8.69 7.51 15.32
N PRO A 83 8.80 6.75 16.42
CA PRO A 83 7.68 5.96 16.93
C PRO A 83 6.39 6.77 17.13
N THR A 84 6.52 8.01 17.62
CA THR A 84 5.35 8.90 17.82
C THR A 84 4.74 9.35 16.50
N GLN A 85 5.56 9.64 15.48
CA GLN A 85 5.06 10.01 14.14
C GLN A 85 4.39 8.82 13.44
N LEU A 86 4.96 7.62 13.58
CA LEU A 86 4.37 6.38 13.07
C LEU A 86 2.99 6.15 13.68
N LEU A 87 2.89 6.20 15.01
CA LEU A 87 1.64 5.99 15.72
C LEU A 87 0.60 7.05 15.32
N ARG A 88 1.01 8.31 15.21
CA ARG A 88 0.16 9.40 14.74
C ARG A 88 -0.39 9.14 13.34
N ALA A 89 0.46 8.72 12.39
CA ALA A 89 0.05 8.42 11.03
C ALA A 89 -0.99 7.28 11.00
N VAL A 90 -0.80 6.23 11.81
CA VAL A 90 -1.76 5.12 11.93
C VAL A 90 -3.11 5.59 12.50
N ILE A 91 -3.08 6.42 13.54
CA ILE A 91 -4.30 6.97 14.17
C ILE A 91 -5.07 7.85 13.18
N GLU A 92 -4.37 8.70 12.44
CA GLU A 92 -4.94 9.58 11.41
C GLU A 92 -5.58 8.76 10.28
N ASP A 93 -4.88 7.73 9.76
CA ASP A 93 -5.42 6.82 8.74
C ASP A 93 -6.69 6.08 9.22
N PHE A 94 -6.77 5.77 10.52
CA PHE A 94 -7.96 5.13 11.11
C PHE A 94 -9.09 6.10 11.45
N GLY A 95 -8.88 7.41 11.27
CA GLY A 95 -9.88 8.45 11.55
C GLY A 95 -10.18 8.60 13.05
N ILE A 96 -9.24 8.24 13.92
CA ILE A 96 -9.41 8.35 15.36
C ILE A 96 -9.14 9.80 15.78
N GLY A 97 -10.19 10.50 16.24
CA GLY A 97 -10.09 11.90 16.67
C GLY A 97 -9.32 12.04 17.98
N LEU A 98 -8.07 12.50 17.91
CA LEU A 98 -7.29 12.85 19.10
C LEU A 98 -7.66 14.26 19.59
N LYS A 99 -7.96 14.38 20.88
CA LYS A 99 -8.19 15.70 21.52
C LYS A 99 -6.89 16.50 21.66
N ARG A 100 -5.76 15.82 21.79
CA ARG A 100 -4.39 16.38 21.86
C ARG A 100 -3.41 15.41 21.22
N TYR A 101 -2.36 15.96 20.64
CA TYR A 101 -1.30 15.18 20.00
C TYR A 101 -0.11 14.97 20.94
N SER A 102 -0.38 14.57 22.19
CA SER A 102 0.67 14.14 23.11
C SER A 102 0.85 12.63 23.04
N LYS A 103 2.05 12.15 23.42
CA LYS A 103 2.34 10.71 23.45
C LYS A 103 1.40 9.95 24.41
N LEU A 104 0.91 10.60 25.46
CA LEU A 104 -0.02 10.01 26.43
C LEU A 104 -1.44 9.87 25.88
N ASP A 105 -1.84 10.73 24.94
CA ASP A 105 -3.18 10.70 24.33
C ASP A 105 -3.29 9.69 23.18
N MET A 106 -2.14 9.22 22.66
CA MET A 106 -2.05 8.29 21.54
C MET A 106 -2.02 6.81 21.95
N VAL A 107 -1.93 6.51 23.26
CA VAL A 107 -1.79 5.16 23.83
C VAL A 107 -3.09 4.73 24.51
#